data_AF-A0A9P9M0C1-F1
#
_entry.id   AF-A0A9P9M0C1-F1
#
_cell.length_a   1.000
_cell.length_b   1.000
_cell.length_c   1.000
_cell.angle_alpha   90.00
_cell.angle_beta   90.00
_cell.angle_gamma   90.00
#
_symmetry.space_group_name_H-M   'P 1'
#
loop_
_entity.id
_entity.type
_entity.pdbx_description
1 polymer ?
#
loop_
_entity_poly.entity_id
_entity_poly.type
_entity_poly.pdbx_seq_one_letter_code
_entity_poly.pdbx_strand_id
1 'polypeptide(L)'
;MDIALEFCDTFFFDHVFAKVFPASPPPYSLGGASNSTIASLKAASPWQYKPATSFLSFTPRDVAYMSELNRDNIYRQAFSLFLIMWFAGGALYFIVSTLSYIFVFDKTTFKHPKFLKNQIRQEIRQACDAMPVMSLLTAPFFLAEVRGYSKLYDSLDNEPFKYYNYLQFPFFILFTDMFVYFIHRGLHHPLVYKTLHKPHHKWIMPTPYAAIAFHPVDGWAQSLPYHIFPFIFPLQKLAYLALFFFVQVWTVFIHDGEYVANSPILNGAACHTMHHLYFNYNFGQYTTLWDRLGGSYRKPNEELFRRESKMGQKEWERQCKEMEQMVKAIEGEDDRSYGPPETVKKNI
;
A
#
# COMPACT_ATOMS: atom_id res chain seq x y z
N MET A 1 -14.07 -0.50 -0.86
CA MET A 1 -13.87 0.98 -0.89
C MET A 1 -15.15 1.79 -0.81
N ASP A 2 -16.28 1.23 -1.25
CA ASP A 2 -17.63 1.77 -1.08
C ASP A 2 -17.98 2.21 0.36
N ILE A 3 -17.63 1.42 1.38
CA ILE A 3 -17.86 1.78 2.80
C ILE A 3 -17.09 3.06 3.17
N ALA A 4 -15.81 3.15 2.78
CA ALA A 4 -14.97 4.30 3.04
C ALA A 4 -15.45 5.54 2.25
N LEU A 5 -15.88 5.34 1.00
CA LEU A 5 -16.46 6.38 0.17
C LEU A 5 -17.75 6.92 0.79
N GLU A 6 -18.65 6.06 1.22
CA GLU A 6 -19.90 6.46 1.89
C GLU A 6 -19.63 7.24 3.18
N PHE A 7 -18.69 6.76 4.01
CA PHE A 7 -18.27 7.47 5.22
C PHE A 7 -17.73 8.87 4.89
N CYS A 8 -16.76 8.97 3.99
CA CYS A 8 -16.14 10.25 3.64
C CYS A 8 -17.12 11.18 2.93
N ASP A 9 -18.01 10.68 2.09
CA ASP A 9 -19.09 11.48 1.50
C ASP A 9 -19.99 12.07 2.58
N THR A 10 -20.48 11.24 3.50
CA THR A 10 -21.42 11.66 4.56
C THR A 10 -20.82 12.68 5.52
N PHE A 11 -19.54 12.57 5.86
CA PHE A 11 -18.92 13.44 6.86
C PHE A 11 -18.06 14.57 6.30
N PHE A 12 -17.66 14.52 5.02
CA PHE A 12 -16.70 15.47 4.47
C PHE A 12 -17.04 15.90 3.03
N PHE A 13 -17.05 14.98 2.07
CA PHE A 13 -17.11 15.37 0.66
C PHE A 13 -18.46 15.99 0.26
N ASP A 14 -19.59 15.58 0.85
CA ASP A 14 -20.87 16.24 0.58
C ASP A 14 -20.80 17.75 0.81
N HIS A 15 -20.17 18.18 1.91
CA HIS A 15 -20.00 19.59 2.24
C HIS A 15 -19.08 20.31 1.24
N VAL A 16 -18.00 19.65 0.81
CA VAL A 16 -17.06 20.22 -0.17
C VAL A 16 -17.73 20.37 -1.52
N PHE A 17 -18.37 19.32 -2.03
CA PHE A 17 -19.03 19.34 -3.34
C PHE A 17 -20.23 20.29 -3.37
N ALA A 18 -21.06 20.33 -2.32
CA ALA A 18 -22.17 21.29 -2.25
C ALA A 18 -21.70 22.76 -2.24
N LYS A 19 -20.50 23.03 -1.71
CA LYS A 19 -19.92 24.38 -1.71
C LYS A 19 -19.29 24.76 -3.05
N VAL A 20 -18.60 23.82 -3.70
CA VAL A 20 -17.87 24.06 -4.96
C VAL A 20 -18.78 23.97 -6.18
N PHE A 21 -19.76 23.06 -6.16
CA PHE A 21 -20.72 22.80 -7.24
C PHE A 21 -22.16 22.85 -6.70
N PRO A 22 -22.65 24.01 -6.25
CA PRO A 22 -23.96 24.12 -5.61
C PRO A 22 -25.10 23.77 -6.57
N ALA A 23 -26.01 22.91 -6.13
CA ALA A 23 -27.17 22.51 -6.94
C ALA A 23 -28.07 23.71 -7.25
N SER A 24 -28.40 23.88 -8.54
CA SER A 24 -29.38 24.87 -8.97
C SER A 24 -30.81 24.43 -8.60
N PRO A 25 -31.67 25.32 -8.08
CA PRO A 25 -33.06 24.97 -7.80
C PRO A 25 -33.79 24.58 -9.10
N PRO A 26 -34.68 23.58 -9.06
CA PRO A 26 -35.44 23.19 -10.24
C PRO A 26 -36.31 24.36 -10.74
N PRO A 27 -36.46 24.52 -12.07
CA PRO A 27 -37.19 25.66 -12.66
C PRO A 27 -38.68 25.70 -12.29
N TYR A 28 -39.23 24.60 -11.75
CA TYR A 28 -40.61 24.49 -11.29
C TYR A 28 -40.65 24.43 -9.77
N SER A 29 -41.04 25.54 -9.12
CA SER A 29 -41.34 25.57 -7.69
C SER A 29 -42.67 24.86 -7.43
N LEU A 30 -42.63 23.66 -6.86
CA LEU A 30 -43.79 23.00 -6.28
C LEU A 30 -44.11 23.69 -4.93
N GLY A 31 -44.80 24.82 -4.98
CA GLY A 31 -45.57 25.39 -3.87
C GLY A 31 -44.80 26.04 -2.72
N GLY A 32 -44.69 27.37 -2.75
CA GLY A 32 -45.17 28.26 -1.67
C GLY A 32 -44.64 28.16 -0.24
N ALA A 33 -43.59 27.42 0.08
CA ALA A 33 -43.03 27.38 1.44
C ALA A 33 -41.50 27.58 1.42
N SER A 34 -40.96 28.39 2.32
CA SER A 34 -39.52 28.67 2.46
C SER A 34 -38.65 27.43 2.82
N ASN A 35 -39.27 26.30 3.17
CA ASN A 35 -38.62 24.98 3.32
C ASN A 35 -38.64 24.11 2.04
N SER A 36 -39.17 24.63 0.93
CA SER A 36 -39.38 23.89 -0.33
C SER A 36 -38.09 23.58 -1.09
N THR A 37 -36.99 24.30 -0.88
CA THR A 37 -35.79 24.15 -1.72
C THR A 37 -35.11 22.79 -1.50
N ILE A 38 -34.87 22.37 -0.26
CA ILE A 38 -34.17 21.10 0.03
C ILE A 38 -35.04 19.89 -0.31
N ALA A 39 -36.33 19.92 0.05
CA ALA A 39 -37.26 18.84 -0.29
C ALA A 39 -37.38 18.68 -1.83
N SER A 40 -37.42 19.79 -2.56
CA SER A 40 -37.45 19.77 -4.03
C SER A 40 -36.13 19.26 -4.62
N LEU A 41 -34.98 19.65 -4.07
CA LEU A 41 -33.66 19.15 -4.50
C LEU A 41 -33.52 17.64 -4.26
N LYS A 42 -33.97 17.14 -3.10
CA LYS A 42 -34.02 15.70 -2.81
C LYS A 42 -34.93 14.96 -3.78
N ALA A 43 -36.13 15.49 -4.04
CA ALA A 43 -37.09 14.88 -4.95
C ALA A 43 -36.61 14.90 -6.42
N ALA A 44 -35.86 15.93 -6.82
CA ALA A 44 -35.31 16.07 -8.16
C ALA A 44 -34.00 15.29 -8.36
N SER A 45 -33.35 14.82 -7.29
CA SER A 45 -32.09 14.09 -7.37
C SER A 45 -32.27 12.75 -8.11
N PRO A 46 -31.50 12.50 -9.19
CA PRO A 46 -31.47 11.19 -9.84
C PRO A 46 -30.79 10.13 -8.97
N TRP A 47 -29.96 10.55 -8.02
CA TRP A 47 -29.31 9.65 -7.07
C TRP A 47 -30.26 9.27 -5.93
N GLN A 48 -30.30 7.98 -5.63
CA GLN A 48 -31.04 7.40 -4.52
C GLN A 48 -30.08 6.69 -3.57
N TYR A 49 -30.23 6.95 -2.27
CA TYR A 49 -29.38 6.34 -1.26
C TYR A 49 -29.55 4.83 -1.22
N LYS A 50 -28.44 4.12 -1.36
CA LYS A 50 -28.30 2.69 -1.11
C LYS A 50 -27.09 2.49 -0.21
N PRO A 51 -27.24 1.84 0.95
CA PRO A 51 -26.11 1.52 1.81
C PRO A 51 -25.04 0.72 1.05
N ALA A 52 -23.77 1.06 1.29
CA ALA A 52 -22.62 0.34 0.75
C ALA A 52 -22.56 -1.12 1.25
N THR A 53 -23.04 -1.38 2.47
CA THR A 53 -23.08 -2.70 3.10
C THR A 53 -24.27 -2.82 4.05
N SER A 54 -24.73 -4.04 4.30
CA SER A 54 -25.73 -4.39 5.30
C SER A 54 -25.24 -4.28 6.74
N PHE A 55 -23.91 -4.25 6.97
CA PHE A 55 -23.35 -4.27 8.33
C PHE A 55 -23.16 -2.87 8.95
N LEU A 56 -22.81 -1.89 8.13
CA LEU A 56 -22.43 -0.54 8.55
C LEU A 56 -22.88 0.45 7.47
N SER A 57 -23.71 1.41 7.85
CA SER A 57 -24.18 2.42 6.91
C SER A 57 -24.21 3.81 7.53
N PHE A 58 -23.99 4.81 6.70
CA PHE A 58 -23.90 6.21 7.06
C PHE A 58 -24.95 7.00 6.28
N THR A 59 -26.14 7.12 6.87
CA THR A 59 -27.28 7.80 6.26
C THR A 59 -26.89 9.23 5.81
N PRO A 60 -27.16 9.59 4.54
CA PRO A 60 -26.82 10.89 4.00
C PRO A 60 -27.59 12.01 4.68
N ARG A 61 -26.92 13.14 4.88
CA ARG A 61 -27.55 14.39 5.33
C ARG A 61 -28.11 15.17 4.15
N ASP A 62 -28.87 16.22 4.43
CA ASP A 62 -29.48 17.07 3.40
C ASP A 62 -28.46 17.64 2.41
N VAL A 63 -27.25 17.93 2.88
CA VAL A 63 -26.12 18.41 2.08
C VAL A 63 -25.70 17.46 0.95
N ALA A 64 -26.01 16.16 1.04
CA ALA A 64 -25.74 15.19 -0.02
C ALA A 64 -26.45 15.54 -1.34
N TYR A 65 -27.58 16.24 -1.25
CA TYR A 65 -28.45 16.62 -2.37
C TYR A 65 -28.27 18.08 -2.81
N MET A 66 -27.32 18.80 -2.21
CA MET A 66 -27.07 20.22 -2.47
C MET A 66 -25.93 20.45 -3.46
N SER A 67 -25.47 19.40 -4.14
CA SER A 67 -24.40 19.44 -5.15
C SER A 67 -24.95 19.09 -6.53
N GLU A 68 -24.51 19.77 -7.59
CA GLU A 68 -24.78 19.36 -8.98
C GLU A 68 -24.15 17.99 -9.29
N LEU A 69 -23.03 17.68 -8.63
CA LEU A 69 -22.38 16.38 -8.70
C LEU A 69 -22.92 15.46 -7.59
N ASN A 70 -23.93 14.65 -7.94
CA ASN A 70 -24.48 13.61 -7.06
C ASN A 70 -23.43 12.55 -6.69
N ARG A 71 -23.68 11.80 -5.61
CA ARG A 71 -22.74 10.77 -5.11
C ARG A 71 -22.41 9.65 -6.10
N ASP A 72 -23.28 9.39 -7.08
CA ASP A 72 -23.06 8.40 -8.16
C ASP A 72 -22.40 8.98 -9.42
N ASN A 73 -22.13 10.30 -9.44
CA ASN A 73 -21.40 10.94 -10.52
C ASN A 73 -19.98 10.39 -10.60
N ILE A 74 -19.59 9.91 -11.79
CA ILE A 74 -18.31 9.22 -11.99
C ILE A 74 -17.09 10.09 -11.66
N TYR A 75 -17.12 11.39 -11.97
CA TYR A 75 -16.00 12.29 -11.72
C TYR A 75 -15.85 12.59 -10.22
N ARG A 76 -16.97 12.80 -9.52
CA ARG A 76 -17.00 12.93 -8.07
C ARG A 76 -16.46 11.65 -7.41
N GLN A 77 -16.97 10.48 -7.79
CA GLN A 77 -16.52 9.21 -7.23
C GLN A 77 -15.02 8.99 -7.46
N ALA A 78 -14.54 9.19 -8.69
CA ALA A 78 -13.13 9.03 -9.04
C ALA A 78 -12.23 9.96 -8.20
N PHE A 79 -12.61 11.23 -8.08
CA PHE A 79 -11.86 12.22 -7.31
C PHE A 79 -11.88 11.91 -5.80
N SER A 80 -13.04 11.61 -5.23
CA SER A 80 -13.17 11.24 -3.81
C SER A 80 -12.35 9.98 -3.49
N LEU A 81 -12.43 8.94 -4.33
CA LEU A 81 -11.64 7.71 -4.15
C LEU A 81 -10.14 7.99 -4.19
N PHE A 82 -9.68 8.75 -5.17
CA PHE A 82 -8.28 9.18 -5.26
C PHE A 82 -7.82 9.86 -3.96
N LEU A 83 -8.59 10.83 -3.44
CA LEU A 83 -8.25 11.52 -2.20
C LEU A 83 -8.27 10.59 -0.98
N ILE A 84 -9.29 9.71 -0.87
CA ILE A 84 -9.37 8.73 0.22
C ILE A 84 -8.13 7.85 0.21
N MET A 85 -7.76 7.30 -0.93
CA MET A 85 -6.61 6.40 -1.04
C MET A 85 -5.31 7.10 -0.69
N TRP A 86 -5.12 8.32 -1.19
CA TRP A 86 -3.91 9.08 -0.91
C TRP A 86 -3.79 9.41 0.59
N PHE A 87 -4.84 10.00 1.18
CA PHE A 87 -4.76 10.44 2.56
C PHE A 87 -4.91 9.30 3.58
N ALA A 88 -5.85 8.38 3.37
CA ALA A 88 -6.02 7.24 4.28
C ALA A 88 -4.86 6.24 4.15
N GLY A 89 -4.39 5.99 2.92
CA GLY A 89 -3.19 5.18 2.67
C GLY A 89 -1.94 5.81 3.30
N GLY A 90 -1.77 7.12 3.14
CA GLY A 90 -0.69 7.86 3.79
C GLY A 90 -0.77 7.84 5.32
N ALA A 91 -1.96 8.04 5.89
CA ALA A 91 -2.17 7.95 7.34
C ALA A 91 -1.82 6.55 7.86
N LEU A 92 -2.29 5.50 7.18
CA LEU A 92 -2.00 4.11 7.54
C LEU A 92 -0.50 3.82 7.44
N TYR A 93 0.17 4.27 6.37
CA TYR A 93 1.62 4.17 6.22
C TYR A 93 2.36 4.80 7.41
N PHE A 94 2.03 6.04 7.77
CA PHE A 94 2.69 6.72 8.87
C PHE A 94 2.42 6.03 10.21
N ILE A 95 1.18 5.62 10.48
CA ILE A 95 0.82 4.89 11.71
C ILE A 95 1.61 3.59 11.82
N VAL A 96 1.52 2.71 10.82
CA VAL A 96 2.14 1.37 10.87
C VAL A 96 3.67 1.48 10.89
N SER A 97 4.25 2.34 10.04
CA SER A 97 5.71 2.53 10.00
C SER A 97 6.23 3.13 11.29
N THR A 98 5.49 4.06 11.91
CA THR A 98 5.88 4.67 13.19
C THR A 98 5.77 3.67 14.35
N LEU A 99 4.70 2.88 14.40
CA LEU A 99 4.54 1.82 15.40
C LEU A 99 5.66 0.77 15.27
N SER A 100 5.93 0.29 14.06
CA SER A 100 7.06 -0.63 13.82
C SER A 100 8.38 0.04 14.20
N TYR A 101 8.60 1.31 13.81
CA TYR A 101 9.80 2.05 14.17
C TYR A 101 10.00 2.17 15.70
N ILE A 102 8.94 2.40 16.47
CA ILE A 102 9.04 2.58 17.93
C ILE A 102 9.21 1.23 18.64
N PHE A 103 8.43 0.22 18.25
CA PHE A 103 8.27 -0.99 19.04
C PHE A 103 9.01 -2.23 18.50
N VAL A 104 9.35 -2.26 17.22
CA VAL A 104 9.91 -3.46 16.56
C VAL A 104 11.29 -3.22 15.95
N PHE A 105 11.48 -2.09 15.27
CA PHE A 105 12.67 -1.81 14.48
C PHE A 105 13.96 -1.82 15.30
N ASP A 106 14.94 -2.61 14.85
CA ASP A 106 16.25 -2.68 15.48
C ASP A 106 17.11 -1.44 15.16
N LYS A 107 17.21 -0.53 16.13
CA LYS A 107 17.99 0.72 16.04
C LYS A 107 19.48 0.51 15.85
N THR A 108 20.00 -0.70 16.10
CA THR A 108 21.40 -1.01 15.80
C THR A 108 21.70 -0.94 14.30
N THR A 109 20.67 -1.05 13.44
CA THR A 109 20.77 -0.89 11.98
C THR A 109 21.41 0.44 11.57
N PHE A 110 21.24 1.51 12.36
CA PHE A 110 21.87 2.81 12.10
C PHE A 110 23.39 2.81 12.16
N LYS A 111 23.99 1.80 12.79
CA LYS A 111 25.43 1.64 12.89
C LYS A 111 26.01 0.85 11.69
N HIS A 112 25.15 0.28 10.85
CA HIS A 112 25.61 -0.48 9.70
C HIS A 112 26.37 0.43 8.70
N PRO A 113 27.54 0.03 8.17
CA PRO A 113 28.35 0.88 7.29
C PRO A 113 27.63 1.34 6.01
N LYS A 114 26.61 0.58 5.59
CA LYS A 114 25.81 0.83 4.39
C LYS A 114 24.47 1.53 4.67
N PHE A 115 24.31 2.10 5.86
CA PHE A 115 23.18 2.98 6.17
C PHE A 115 23.41 4.37 5.54
N LEU A 116 22.41 4.91 4.84
CA LEU A 116 22.55 6.17 4.11
C LEU A 116 22.44 7.38 5.02
N LYS A 117 23.11 8.45 4.61
CA LYS A 117 23.01 9.76 5.26
C LYS A 117 21.57 10.29 5.19
N ASN A 118 20.97 10.65 6.32
CA ASN A 118 19.58 11.11 6.41
C ASN A 118 18.53 10.12 5.85
N GLN A 119 18.82 8.81 5.85
CA GLN A 119 18.00 7.80 5.15
C GLN A 119 16.50 7.89 5.45
N ILE A 120 16.09 7.94 6.72
CA ILE A 120 14.67 8.03 7.11
C ILE A 120 13.96 9.21 6.43
N ARG A 121 14.60 10.39 6.39
CA ARG A 121 14.02 11.56 5.73
C ARG A 121 13.88 11.33 4.22
N GLN A 122 14.86 10.67 3.60
CA GLN A 122 14.81 10.36 2.18
C GLN A 122 13.75 9.30 1.86
N GLU A 123 13.61 8.26 2.70
CA GLU A 123 12.58 7.22 2.60
C GLU A 123 11.18 7.84 2.70
N ILE A 124 10.92 8.66 3.73
CA ILE A 124 9.65 9.36 3.91
C ILE A 124 9.36 10.28 2.73
N ARG A 125 10.36 11.05 2.27
CA ARG A 125 10.19 11.95 1.11
C ARG A 125 9.79 11.15 -0.13
N GLN A 126 10.50 10.08 -0.43
CA GLN A 126 10.21 9.25 -1.60
C GLN A 126 8.83 8.59 -1.51
N ALA A 127 8.43 8.10 -0.33
CA ALA A 127 7.07 7.61 -0.10
C ALA A 127 6.02 8.71 -0.35
N CYS A 128 6.22 9.91 0.20
CA CYS A 128 5.33 11.06 -0.01
C CYS A 128 5.22 11.49 -1.47
N ASP A 129 6.33 11.45 -2.22
CA ASP A 129 6.37 11.78 -3.64
C ASP A 129 5.66 10.69 -4.48
N ALA A 130 5.74 9.41 -4.08
CA ALA A 130 5.16 8.28 -4.80
C ALA A 130 3.64 8.10 -4.57
N MET A 131 3.17 8.27 -3.33
CA MET A 131 1.79 7.98 -2.92
C MET A 131 0.69 8.64 -3.77
N PRO A 132 0.78 9.92 -4.18
CA PRO A 132 -0.25 10.54 -5.02
C PRO A 132 -0.37 9.84 -6.37
N VAL A 133 0.76 9.55 -7.04
CA VAL A 133 0.74 8.92 -8.37
C VAL A 133 0.29 7.46 -8.25
N MET A 134 0.73 6.73 -7.21
CA MET A 134 0.21 5.39 -6.93
C MET A 134 -1.31 5.40 -6.73
N SER A 135 -1.82 6.37 -5.95
CA SER A 135 -3.25 6.52 -5.71
C SER A 135 -4.00 6.85 -6.99
N LEU A 136 -3.44 7.67 -7.87
CA LEU A 136 -4.04 7.97 -9.16
C LEU A 136 -4.12 6.73 -10.06
N LEU A 137 -3.07 5.93 -10.12
CA LEU A 137 -3.02 4.70 -10.93
C LEU A 137 -3.94 3.60 -10.38
N THR A 138 -4.16 3.55 -9.07
CA THR A 138 -5.06 2.58 -8.42
C THR A 138 -6.53 3.02 -8.47
N ALA A 139 -6.82 4.32 -8.56
CA ALA A 139 -8.19 4.86 -8.47
C ALA A 139 -9.18 4.23 -9.48
N PRO A 140 -8.81 3.92 -10.74
CA PRO A 140 -9.70 3.23 -11.68
C PRO A 140 -10.19 1.86 -11.20
N PHE A 141 -9.37 1.11 -10.46
CA PHE A 141 -9.77 -0.21 -9.93
C PHE A 141 -10.84 -0.05 -8.86
N PHE A 142 -10.63 0.85 -7.91
CA PHE A 142 -11.64 1.12 -6.88
C PHE A 142 -12.89 1.77 -7.44
N LEU A 143 -12.77 2.61 -8.48
CA LEU A 143 -13.93 3.15 -9.18
C LEU A 143 -14.74 2.02 -9.82
N ALA A 144 -14.08 1.05 -10.46
CA ALA A 144 -14.74 -0.11 -11.02
C ALA A 144 -15.40 -0.97 -9.92
N GLU A 145 -14.76 -1.14 -8.76
CA GLU A 145 -15.34 -1.85 -7.62
C GLU A 145 -16.63 -1.19 -7.10
N VAL A 146 -16.60 0.12 -6.80
CA VAL A 146 -17.78 0.83 -6.26
C VAL A 146 -18.93 0.90 -7.26
N ARG A 147 -18.64 0.71 -8.55
CA ARG A 147 -19.62 0.63 -9.63
C ARG A 147 -20.11 -0.79 -9.91
N GLY A 148 -19.67 -1.77 -9.13
CA GLY A 148 -20.17 -3.15 -9.18
C GLY A 148 -19.54 -4.03 -10.26
N TYR A 149 -18.37 -3.66 -10.80
CA TYR A 149 -17.65 -4.50 -11.77
C TYR A 149 -16.81 -5.60 -11.12
N SER A 150 -16.62 -5.57 -9.80
CA SER A 150 -15.92 -6.61 -9.05
C SER A 150 -16.89 -7.68 -8.54
N LYS A 151 -16.34 -8.82 -8.11
CA LYS A 151 -17.05 -9.95 -7.49
C LYS A 151 -17.08 -9.82 -5.96
N LEU A 152 -17.04 -8.60 -5.43
CA LEU A 152 -17.15 -8.36 -4.00
C LEU A 152 -18.56 -8.72 -3.53
N TYR A 153 -18.65 -9.48 -2.45
CA TYR A 153 -19.93 -9.85 -1.84
C TYR A 153 -19.98 -9.42 -0.38
N ASP A 154 -21.19 -9.14 0.09
CA ASP A 154 -21.41 -8.49 1.37
C ASP A 154 -21.59 -9.51 2.51
N SER A 155 -22.69 -10.28 2.51
CA SER A 155 -22.97 -11.25 3.58
C SER A 155 -22.15 -12.53 3.44
N LEU A 156 -21.86 -13.17 4.57
CA LEU A 156 -21.26 -14.50 4.60
C LEU A 156 -22.14 -15.55 3.90
N ASP A 157 -23.46 -15.35 3.90
CA ASP A 157 -24.42 -16.23 3.23
C ASP A 157 -24.34 -16.14 1.70
N ASN A 158 -23.68 -15.11 1.16
CA ASN A 158 -23.44 -14.95 -0.28
C ASN A 158 -22.18 -15.70 -0.75
N GLU A 159 -21.64 -16.63 0.05
CA GLU A 159 -20.49 -17.41 -0.36
C GLU A 159 -20.79 -18.25 -1.61
N PRO A 160 -19.87 -18.31 -2.61
CA PRO A 160 -20.09 -19.06 -3.85
C PRO A 160 -20.35 -20.55 -3.64
N PHE A 161 -19.73 -21.12 -2.61
CA PHE A 161 -19.93 -22.50 -2.18
C PHE A 161 -19.54 -22.65 -0.71
N LYS A 162 -20.01 -23.73 -0.08
CA LYS A 162 -19.76 -24.01 1.34
C LYS A 162 -18.27 -23.95 1.66
N TYR A 163 -17.91 -23.22 2.72
CA TYR A 163 -16.54 -23.01 3.21
C TYR A 163 -15.70 -22.01 2.43
N TYR A 164 -16.22 -21.38 1.37
CA TYR A 164 -15.46 -20.39 0.61
C TYR A 164 -15.04 -19.21 1.48
N ASN A 165 -15.86 -18.82 2.46
CA ASN A 165 -15.52 -17.76 3.40
C ASN A 165 -14.20 -17.98 4.15
N TYR A 166 -13.75 -19.24 4.31
CA TYR A 166 -12.46 -19.58 4.90
C TYR A 166 -11.37 -19.74 3.83
N LEU A 167 -11.71 -20.34 2.68
CA LEU A 167 -10.76 -20.61 1.59
C LEU A 167 -10.29 -19.34 0.86
N GLN A 168 -11.07 -18.26 0.90
CA GLN A 168 -10.70 -16.99 0.27
C GLN A 168 -9.37 -16.43 0.81
N PHE A 169 -9.03 -16.64 2.08
CA PHE A 169 -7.78 -16.14 2.69
C PHE A 169 -6.53 -16.80 2.11
N PRO A 170 -6.34 -18.13 2.18
CA PRO A 170 -5.18 -18.78 1.56
C PRO A 170 -5.17 -18.59 0.04
N PHE A 171 -6.32 -18.53 -0.64
CA PHE A 171 -6.36 -18.23 -2.07
C PHE A 171 -5.87 -16.82 -2.39
N PHE A 172 -6.28 -15.82 -1.61
CA PHE A 172 -5.78 -14.45 -1.74
C PHE A 172 -4.27 -14.40 -1.54
N ILE A 173 -3.76 -15.00 -0.47
CA ILE A 173 -2.31 -15.02 -0.19
C ILE A 173 -1.55 -15.72 -1.31
N LEU A 174 -1.95 -16.91 -1.74
CA LEU A 174 -1.25 -17.65 -2.80
C LEU A 174 -1.27 -16.91 -4.15
N PHE A 175 -2.42 -16.34 -4.53
CA PHE A 175 -2.56 -15.56 -5.76
C PHE A 175 -1.66 -14.32 -5.71
N THR A 176 -1.76 -13.55 -4.64
CA THR A 176 -1.03 -12.29 -4.53
C THR A 176 0.47 -12.53 -4.40
N ASP A 177 0.91 -13.52 -3.63
CA ASP A 177 2.33 -13.91 -3.54
C ASP A 177 2.91 -14.29 -4.91
N MET A 178 2.16 -15.04 -5.72
CA MET A 178 2.57 -15.44 -7.06
C MET A 178 2.79 -14.24 -7.98
N PHE A 179 1.78 -13.37 -8.09
CA PHE A 179 1.87 -12.26 -9.03
C PHE A 179 2.86 -11.20 -8.55
N VAL A 180 2.93 -10.92 -7.23
CA VAL A 180 3.96 -10.04 -6.68
C VAL A 180 5.35 -10.60 -6.98
N TYR A 181 5.59 -11.91 -6.79
CA TYR A 181 6.85 -12.54 -7.15
C TYR A 181 7.26 -12.27 -8.62
N PHE A 182 6.35 -12.48 -9.57
CA PHE A 182 6.65 -12.28 -10.99
C PHE A 182 6.87 -10.81 -11.34
N ILE A 183 6.06 -9.91 -10.78
CA ILE A 183 6.22 -8.47 -10.98
C ILE A 183 7.55 -8.00 -10.39
N HIS A 184 7.85 -8.40 -9.16
CA HIS A 184 9.06 -8.04 -8.44
C HIS A 184 10.31 -8.57 -9.16
N ARG A 185 10.33 -9.85 -9.54
CA ARG A 185 11.42 -10.41 -10.35
C ARG A 185 11.55 -9.70 -11.70
N GLY A 186 10.43 -9.31 -12.33
CA GLY A 186 10.41 -8.52 -13.56
C GLY A 186 10.98 -7.11 -13.38
N LEU A 187 10.75 -6.48 -12.23
CA LEU A 187 11.32 -5.18 -11.86
C LEU A 187 12.85 -5.23 -11.70
N HIS A 188 13.42 -6.40 -11.44
CA HIS A 188 14.86 -6.65 -11.46
C HIS A 188 15.44 -6.90 -12.86
N HIS A 189 14.60 -6.89 -13.91
CA HIS A 189 15.09 -7.01 -15.28
C HIS A 189 15.89 -5.75 -15.68
N PRO A 190 17.07 -5.87 -16.33
CA PRO A 190 17.96 -4.74 -16.63
C PRO A 190 17.30 -3.58 -17.37
N LEU A 191 16.29 -3.86 -18.20
CA LEU A 191 15.55 -2.85 -18.97
C LEU A 191 14.73 -1.88 -18.11
N VAL A 192 14.30 -2.30 -16.91
CA VAL A 192 13.41 -1.49 -16.05
C VAL A 192 13.99 -1.22 -14.68
N TYR A 193 14.92 -2.05 -14.18
CA TYR A 193 15.49 -1.97 -12.85
C TYR A 193 16.02 -0.58 -12.50
N LYS A 194 16.90 -0.03 -13.34
CA LYS A 194 17.55 1.26 -13.07
C LYS A 194 16.55 2.40 -12.87
N THR A 195 15.42 2.36 -13.57
CA THR A 195 14.41 3.42 -13.55
C THR A 195 13.38 3.19 -12.45
N LEU A 196 12.86 1.97 -12.34
CA LEU A 196 11.70 1.67 -11.50
C LEU A 196 12.11 1.20 -10.11
N HIS A 197 13.10 0.31 -10.01
CA HIS A 197 13.31 -0.46 -8.78
C HIS A 197 14.61 -0.15 -8.04
N LYS A 198 15.66 0.33 -8.75
CA LYS A 198 16.86 0.92 -8.13
C LYS A 198 16.53 1.99 -7.07
N PRO A 199 15.53 2.89 -7.26
CA PRO A 199 15.14 3.84 -6.23
C PRO A 199 14.70 3.19 -4.91
N HIS A 200 14.17 1.98 -4.92
CA HIS A 200 13.87 1.21 -3.71
C HIS A 200 15.13 0.52 -3.18
N HIS A 201 15.91 -0.12 -4.06
CA HIS A 201 17.13 -0.83 -3.69
C HIS A 201 18.30 0.03 -3.20
N LYS A 202 18.20 1.36 -3.31
CA LYS A 202 19.21 2.22 -2.68
C LYS A 202 19.22 2.10 -1.15
N TRP A 203 18.12 1.64 -0.55
CA TRP A 203 18.01 1.36 0.88
C TRP A 203 18.59 -0.01 1.24
N ILE A 204 19.92 -0.18 1.15
CA ILE A 204 20.58 -1.46 1.43
C ILE A 204 20.21 -2.03 2.82
N MET A 205 20.10 -1.14 3.80
CA MET A 205 19.59 -1.46 5.14
C MET A 205 18.31 -0.66 5.38
N PRO A 206 17.15 -1.13 4.90
CA PRO A 206 15.92 -0.35 4.94
C PRO A 206 15.43 -0.13 6.37
N THR A 207 14.63 0.92 6.56
CA THR A 207 13.81 1.07 7.76
C THR A 207 12.33 0.81 7.45
N PRO A 208 11.43 0.75 8.45
CA PRO A 208 9.98 0.65 8.23
C PRO A 208 9.44 1.71 7.26
N TYR A 209 10.07 2.89 7.22
CA TYR A 209 9.66 3.95 6.31
C TYR A 209 10.03 3.68 4.84
N ALA A 210 10.94 2.74 4.56
CA ALA A 210 11.27 2.29 3.21
C ALA A 210 10.17 1.44 2.56
N ALA A 211 9.23 0.90 3.36
CA ALA A 211 8.24 -0.09 2.95
C ALA A 211 7.38 0.31 1.75
N ILE A 212 7.17 1.62 1.53
CA ILE A 212 6.51 2.15 0.32
C ILE A 212 7.34 3.24 -0.38
N ALA A 213 8.62 3.37 -0.04
CA ALA A 213 9.53 4.29 -0.68
C ALA A 213 9.99 3.71 -2.03
N PHE A 214 9.08 3.67 -3.00
CA PHE A 214 9.27 3.13 -4.35
C PHE A 214 9.29 4.26 -5.40
N HIS A 215 9.65 3.90 -6.63
CA HIS A 215 9.11 4.64 -7.78
C HIS A 215 7.58 4.40 -7.84
N PRO A 216 6.74 5.41 -8.18
CA PRO A 216 5.30 5.21 -8.11
C PRO A 216 4.76 4.06 -8.97
N VAL A 217 5.31 3.84 -10.17
CA VAL A 217 4.94 2.72 -11.04
C VAL A 217 5.37 1.37 -10.47
N ASP A 218 6.49 1.31 -9.75
CA ASP A 218 6.97 0.11 -9.08
C ASP A 218 6.01 -0.27 -7.95
N GLY A 219 5.76 0.65 -7.01
CA GLY A 219 4.83 0.42 -5.91
C GLY A 219 3.41 0.10 -6.40
N TRP A 220 2.92 0.79 -7.44
CA TRP A 220 1.63 0.47 -8.06
C TRP A 220 1.61 -0.94 -8.66
N ALA A 221 2.61 -1.29 -9.46
CA ALA A 221 2.68 -2.60 -10.12
C ALA A 221 2.69 -3.73 -9.09
N GLN A 222 3.50 -3.62 -8.03
CA GLN A 222 3.53 -4.61 -6.95
C GLN A 222 2.21 -4.66 -6.16
N SER A 223 1.48 -3.55 -6.04
CA SER A 223 0.16 -3.53 -5.37
C SER A 223 -0.99 -4.10 -6.24
N LEU A 224 -0.80 -4.15 -7.56
CA LEU A 224 -1.84 -4.46 -8.53
C LEU A 224 -2.55 -5.82 -8.30
N PRO A 225 -1.85 -6.91 -7.91
CA PRO A 225 -2.50 -8.20 -7.65
C PRO A 225 -3.60 -8.13 -6.58
N TYR A 226 -3.43 -7.29 -5.56
CA TYR A 226 -4.41 -7.10 -4.48
C TYR A 226 -5.72 -6.46 -4.98
N HIS A 227 -5.62 -5.63 -6.03
CA HIS A 227 -6.75 -4.94 -6.64
C HIS A 227 -7.39 -5.76 -7.77
N ILE A 228 -6.62 -6.60 -8.45
CA ILE A 228 -7.15 -7.49 -9.50
C ILE A 228 -7.89 -8.69 -8.92
N PHE A 229 -7.45 -9.22 -7.77
CA PHE A 229 -8.06 -10.40 -7.15
C PHE A 229 -9.61 -10.36 -7.11
N PRO A 230 -10.26 -9.30 -6.57
CA PRO A 230 -11.72 -9.26 -6.49
C PRO A 230 -12.44 -9.16 -7.85
N PHE A 231 -11.75 -8.92 -8.96
CA PHE A 231 -12.35 -8.98 -10.31
C PHE A 231 -12.37 -10.40 -10.88
N ILE A 232 -11.45 -11.25 -10.42
CA ILE A 232 -11.32 -12.64 -10.89
C ILE A 232 -12.07 -13.59 -9.94
N PHE A 233 -11.87 -13.41 -8.64
CA PHE A 233 -12.42 -14.29 -7.60
C PHE A 233 -13.39 -13.54 -6.70
N PRO A 234 -14.47 -14.18 -6.24
CA PRO A 234 -15.32 -13.63 -5.21
C PRO A 234 -14.51 -13.29 -3.94
N LEU A 235 -14.79 -12.16 -3.32
CA LEU A 235 -14.10 -11.77 -2.09
C LEU A 235 -15.06 -11.05 -1.16
N GLN A 236 -15.15 -11.49 0.09
CA GLN A 236 -16.06 -10.88 1.05
C GLN A 236 -15.53 -9.49 1.43
N LYS A 237 -16.40 -8.47 1.44
CA LYS A 237 -15.98 -7.05 1.62
C LYS A 237 -15.16 -6.80 2.90
N LEU A 238 -15.55 -7.40 4.03
CA LEU A 238 -14.83 -7.23 5.30
C LEU A 238 -13.51 -8.01 5.32
N ALA A 239 -13.48 -9.21 4.73
CA ALA A 239 -12.25 -9.97 4.50
C ALA A 239 -11.29 -9.19 3.60
N TYR A 240 -11.78 -8.50 2.57
CA TYR A 240 -10.96 -7.66 1.71
C TYR A 240 -10.31 -6.51 2.50
N LEU A 241 -11.07 -5.82 3.35
CA LEU A 241 -10.54 -4.76 4.22
C LEU A 241 -9.48 -5.30 5.20
N ALA A 242 -9.75 -6.44 5.83
CA ALA A 242 -8.80 -7.09 6.74
C ALA A 242 -7.50 -7.50 6.03
N LEU A 243 -7.62 -8.06 4.82
CA LEU A 243 -6.48 -8.44 3.98
C LEU A 243 -5.67 -7.22 3.53
N PHE A 244 -6.33 -6.12 3.16
CA PHE A 244 -5.65 -4.88 2.81
C PHE A 244 -4.82 -4.35 3.99
N PHE A 245 -5.41 -4.32 5.20
CA PHE A 245 -4.67 -3.96 6.41
C PHE A 245 -3.49 -4.91 6.67
N PHE A 246 -3.71 -6.23 6.55
CA PHE A 246 -2.66 -7.24 6.69
C PHE A 246 -1.50 -7.01 5.72
N VAL A 247 -1.77 -6.73 4.44
CA VAL A 247 -0.75 -6.46 3.43
C VAL A 247 0.11 -5.26 3.83
N GLN A 248 -0.49 -4.18 4.33
CA GLN A 248 0.24 -2.99 4.75
C GLN A 248 1.13 -3.25 5.96
N VAL A 249 0.62 -3.97 6.96
CA VAL A 249 1.41 -4.37 8.13
C VAL A 249 2.56 -5.28 7.72
N TRP A 250 2.28 -6.29 6.91
CA TRP A 250 3.28 -7.23 6.41
C TRP A 250 4.40 -6.54 5.63
N THR A 251 4.04 -5.63 4.73
CA THR A 251 5.00 -4.88 3.91
C THR A 251 5.93 -4.04 4.77
N VAL A 252 5.46 -3.48 5.90
CA VAL A 252 6.33 -2.79 6.86
C VAL A 252 7.21 -3.78 7.63
N PHE A 253 6.63 -4.90 8.09
CA PHE A 253 7.35 -5.89 8.91
C PHE A 253 8.53 -6.53 8.18
N ILE A 254 8.43 -6.78 6.88
CA ILE A 254 9.60 -7.32 6.13
C ILE A 254 10.76 -6.32 5.99
N HIS A 255 10.56 -5.03 6.33
CA HIS A 255 11.60 -3.97 6.28
C HIS A 255 12.07 -3.49 7.66
N ASP A 256 11.60 -4.09 8.75
CA ASP A 256 11.89 -3.60 10.10
C ASP A 256 13.23 -4.09 10.69
N GLY A 257 13.95 -4.93 9.95
CA GLY A 257 15.26 -5.44 10.37
C GLY A 257 15.22 -6.39 11.57
N GLU A 258 14.03 -6.83 12.01
CA GLU A 258 13.88 -7.78 13.12
C GLU A 258 13.66 -9.21 12.60
N TYR A 259 14.70 -10.03 12.77
CA TYR A 259 14.81 -11.35 12.15
C TYR A 259 14.22 -12.46 13.05
N VAL A 260 12.92 -12.39 13.34
CA VAL A 260 12.25 -13.34 14.27
C VAL A 260 11.85 -14.67 13.64
N ALA A 261 11.65 -14.71 12.33
CA ALA A 261 11.10 -15.88 11.65
C ALA A 261 12.17 -16.68 10.90
N ASN A 262 12.85 -17.61 11.59
CA ASN A 262 13.67 -18.64 10.94
C ASN A 262 12.79 -19.76 10.38
N SER A 263 12.06 -19.44 9.30
CA SER A 263 11.11 -20.36 8.67
C SER A 263 11.55 -20.69 7.24
N PRO A 264 11.51 -21.97 6.83
CA PRO A 264 11.79 -22.35 5.45
C PRO A 264 10.67 -21.94 4.48
N ILE A 265 9.48 -21.62 5.00
CA ILE A 265 8.27 -21.29 4.21
C ILE A 265 8.04 -19.78 4.16
N LEU A 266 8.26 -19.08 5.27
CA LEU A 266 7.95 -17.66 5.38
C LEU A 266 9.07 -16.79 4.77
N ASN A 267 8.71 -15.86 3.89
CA ASN A 267 9.62 -14.82 3.42
C ASN A 267 9.56 -13.64 4.39
N GLY A 268 10.27 -13.75 5.51
CA GLY A 268 10.30 -12.71 6.55
C GLY A 268 11.39 -11.65 6.33
N ALA A 269 11.56 -10.75 7.30
CA ALA A 269 12.53 -9.65 7.23
C ALA A 269 13.97 -10.12 6.93
N ALA A 270 14.39 -11.30 7.38
CA ALA A 270 15.73 -11.81 7.07
C ALA A 270 15.90 -12.13 5.58
N CYS A 271 14.90 -12.76 4.97
CA CYS A 271 14.91 -13.05 3.53
C CYS A 271 14.89 -11.75 2.71
N HIS A 272 14.11 -10.76 3.15
CA HIS A 272 13.99 -9.46 2.47
C HIS A 272 15.23 -8.57 2.67
N THR A 273 15.90 -8.60 3.81
CA THR A 273 17.21 -7.94 3.96
C THR A 273 18.23 -8.58 3.03
N MET A 274 18.27 -9.90 2.91
CA MET A 274 19.15 -10.58 1.96
C MET A 274 18.83 -10.17 0.51
N HIS A 275 17.55 -9.96 0.20
CA HIS A 275 17.13 -9.41 -1.09
C HIS A 275 17.68 -7.98 -1.31
N HIS A 276 17.59 -7.09 -0.32
CA HIS A 276 18.20 -5.75 -0.39
C HIS A 276 19.74 -5.75 -0.42
N LEU A 277 20.41 -6.80 0.07
CA LEU A 277 21.86 -6.91 0.01
C LEU A 277 22.36 -7.49 -1.33
N TYR A 278 21.61 -8.43 -1.92
CA TYR A 278 22.08 -9.23 -3.05
C TYR A 278 21.30 -9.05 -4.35
N PHE A 279 20.16 -8.36 -4.30
CA PHE A 279 19.26 -7.99 -5.40
C PHE A 279 18.59 -9.15 -6.16
N ASN A 280 19.30 -10.25 -6.42
CA ASN A 280 18.86 -11.32 -7.32
C ASN A 280 18.15 -12.51 -6.64
N TYR A 281 17.77 -12.37 -5.37
CA TYR A 281 17.22 -13.48 -4.57
C TYR A 281 16.01 -13.03 -3.74
N ASN A 282 15.16 -13.99 -3.37
CA ASN A 282 14.06 -13.82 -2.41
C ASN A 282 13.02 -12.75 -2.80
N PHE A 283 12.45 -12.83 -4.01
CA PHE A 283 11.48 -11.87 -4.55
C PHE A 283 10.05 -12.03 -3.99
N GLY A 284 9.72 -13.14 -3.34
CA GLY A 284 8.39 -13.40 -2.81
C GLY A 284 7.96 -12.40 -1.74
N GLN A 285 6.66 -12.16 -1.61
CA GLN A 285 6.15 -11.20 -0.63
C GLN A 285 5.97 -11.84 0.74
N TYR A 286 5.27 -12.99 0.79
CA TYR A 286 4.88 -13.67 2.01
C TYR A 286 5.61 -14.99 2.19
N THR A 287 5.79 -15.74 1.09
CA THR A 287 6.33 -17.10 1.15
C THR A 287 7.57 -17.26 0.27
N THR A 288 8.38 -18.27 0.58
CA THR A 288 9.54 -18.67 -0.22
C THR A 288 9.16 -19.61 -1.38
N LEU A 289 7.86 -19.94 -1.54
CA LEU A 289 7.38 -20.93 -2.50
C LEU A 289 7.83 -20.60 -3.92
N TRP A 290 7.52 -19.38 -4.38
CA TRP A 290 7.82 -18.95 -5.74
C TRP A 290 9.30 -18.74 -5.98
N ASP A 291 10.05 -18.32 -4.95
CA ASP A 291 11.51 -18.28 -5.03
C ASP A 291 12.13 -19.66 -5.18
N ARG A 292 11.57 -20.68 -4.53
CA ARG A 292 12.04 -22.06 -4.67
C ARG A 292 11.71 -22.63 -6.04
N LEU A 293 10.48 -22.42 -6.50
CA LEU A 293 10.04 -22.87 -7.82
C LEU A 293 10.80 -22.15 -8.95
N GLY A 294 11.07 -20.86 -8.79
CA GLY A 294 11.76 -20.03 -9.76
C GLY A 294 13.28 -20.01 -9.64
N GLY A 295 13.86 -20.76 -8.70
CA GLY A 295 15.31 -20.89 -8.51
C GLY A 295 16.00 -19.62 -7.97
N SER A 296 15.28 -18.74 -7.30
CA SER A 296 15.77 -17.49 -6.71
C SER A 296 15.81 -17.51 -5.18
N TYR A 297 15.57 -18.65 -4.54
CA TYR A 297 15.65 -18.76 -3.09
C TYR A 297 17.10 -18.78 -2.59
N ARG A 298 17.42 -17.85 -1.68
CA ARG A 298 18.67 -17.84 -0.91
C ARG A 298 18.34 -17.87 0.58
N LYS A 299 18.72 -18.95 1.25
CA LYS A 299 18.53 -19.09 2.70
C LYS A 299 19.26 -17.95 3.44
N PRO A 300 18.59 -17.25 4.38
CA PRO A 300 19.28 -16.29 5.23
C PRO A 300 20.35 -16.96 6.10
N ASN A 301 21.40 -16.21 6.40
CA ASN A 301 22.46 -16.64 7.30
C ASN A 301 21.92 -16.89 8.71
N GLU A 302 22.40 -17.97 9.37
CA GLU A 302 21.95 -18.33 10.71
C GLU A 302 22.32 -17.25 11.75
N GLU A 303 23.37 -16.49 11.47
CA GLU A 303 23.84 -15.37 12.29
C GLU A 303 22.82 -14.25 12.40
N LEU A 304 21.95 -14.06 11.38
CA LEU A 304 20.90 -13.03 11.39
C LEU A 304 19.84 -13.29 12.45
N PHE A 305 19.56 -14.56 12.75
CA PHE A 305 18.53 -14.93 13.73
C PHE A 305 19.04 -14.87 15.19
N ARG A 306 20.33 -14.58 15.40
CA ARG A 306 20.93 -14.51 16.73
C ARG A 306 21.31 -13.07 17.06
N ARG A 307 20.75 -12.53 18.14
CA ARG A 307 20.95 -11.14 18.57
C ARG A 307 22.42 -10.75 18.72
N GLU A 308 23.27 -11.67 19.17
CA GLU A 308 24.70 -11.45 19.42
C GLU A 308 25.53 -11.36 18.12
N SER A 309 25.13 -12.08 17.07
CA SER A 309 25.89 -12.17 15.82
C SER A 309 25.29 -11.38 14.67
N LYS A 310 23.98 -11.07 14.69
CA LYS A 310 23.31 -10.36 13.59
C LYS A 310 23.90 -8.97 13.31
N MET A 311 24.47 -8.35 14.34
CA MET A 311 25.21 -7.09 14.28
C MET A 311 26.71 -7.24 14.55
N GLY A 312 27.24 -8.45 14.38
CA GLY A 312 28.66 -8.72 14.55
C GLY A 312 29.47 -8.11 13.42
N GLN A 313 30.63 -7.54 13.75
CA GLN A 313 31.52 -6.90 12.77
C GLN A 313 31.87 -7.83 11.60
N LYS A 314 32.14 -9.12 11.88
CA LYS A 314 32.44 -10.12 10.85
C LYS A 314 31.30 -10.31 9.84
N GLU A 315 30.05 -10.30 10.32
CA GLU A 315 28.89 -10.47 9.46
C GLU A 315 28.65 -9.22 8.61
N TRP A 316 28.81 -8.02 9.18
CA TRP A 316 28.72 -6.77 8.40
C TRP A 316 29.83 -6.65 7.36
N GLU A 317 31.06 -7.04 7.69
CA GLU A 317 32.17 -7.06 6.72
C GLU A 317 31.85 -8.00 5.54
N ARG A 318 31.28 -9.18 5.84
CA ARG A 318 30.82 -10.13 4.82
C ARG A 318 29.70 -9.55 3.96
N GLN A 319 28.66 -9.00 4.58
CA GLN A 319 27.52 -8.39 3.90
C GLN A 319 27.95 -7.23 3.01
N CYS A 320 28.79 -6.32 3.52
CA CYS A 320 29.30 -5.18 2.76
C CYS A 320 30.10 -5.64 1.55
N LYS A 321 31.02 -6.60 1.72
CA LYS A 321 31.85 -7.11 0.63
C LYS A 321 31.02 -7.75 -0.47
N GLU A 322 30.09 -8.63 -0.12
CA GLU A 322 29.26 -9.31 -1.11
C GLU A 322 28.27 -8.33 -1.78
N MET A 323 27.70 -7.38 -1.03
CA MET A 323 26.83 -6.34 -1.58
C MET A 323 27.58 -5.46 -2.59
N GLU A 324 28.81 -5.02 -2.26
CA GLU A 324 29.63 -4.19 -3.17
C GLU A 324 29.93 -4.92 -4.50
N GLN A 325 30.15 -6.24 -4.45
CA GLN A 325 30.29 -7.05 -5.66
C GLN A 325 29.02 -7.04 -6.50
N MET A 326 27.85 -7.17 -5.85
CA MET A 326 26.55 -7.16 -6.53
C MET A 326 26.22 -5.80 -7.14
N VAL A 327 26.44 -4.71 -6.40
CA VAL A 327 26.24 -3.33 -6.90
C VAL A 327 27.13 -3.08 -8.11
N LYS A 328 28.41 -3.45 -8.06
CA LYS A 328 29.30 -3.30 -9.21
C LYS A 328 28.84 -4.13 -10.41
N ALA A 329 28.34 -5.35 -10.18
CA ALA A 329 27.88 -6.22 -11.25
C ALA A 329 26.58 -5.74 -11.92
N ILE A 330 25.65 -5.16 -11.14
CA ILE A 330 24.30 -4.80 -11.59
C ILE A 330 24.21 -3.32 -11.97
N GLU A 331 24.79 -2.44 -11.18
CA GLU A 331 24.70 -0.99 -11.34
C GLU A 331 25.96 -0.34 -11.93
N GLY A 332 27.09 -1.06 -11.93
CA GLY A 332 28.39 -0.58 -12.41
C GLY A 332 29.15 0.22 -11.35
N GLU A 333 28.56 1.32 -10.88
CA GLU A 333 29.12 2.21 -9.86
C GLU A 333 28.12 2.46 -8.73
N ASP A 334 28.64 2.59 -7.51
CA ASP A 334 27.84 2.92 -6.31
C ASP A 334 27.76 4.44 -6.16
N ASP A 335 26.60 5.02 -6.49
CA ASP A 335 26.31 6.45 -6.44
C ASP A 335 25.77 6.92 -5.06
N ARG A 336 25.82 6.04 -4.05
CA ARG A 336 25.22 6.26 -2.74
C ARG A 336 26.18 6.94 -1.76
N SER A 337 25.63 7.78 -0.88
CA SER A 337 26.38 8.44 0.19
C SER A 337 26.08 7.83 1.56
N TYR A 338 27.08 7.12 2.09
CA TYR A 338 27.08 6.49 3.40
C TYR A 338 27.69 7.41 4.47
N GLY A 339 27.32 7.18 5.73
CA GLY A 339 27.93 7.87 6.88
C GLY A 339 26.99 8.80 7.64
N PRO A 340 27.48 9.42 8.74
CA PRO A 340 26.65 10.23 9.61
C PRO A 340 26.10 11.48 8.89
N PRO A 341 24.96 12.04 9.35
CA PRO A 341 24.48 13.34 8.89
C PRO A 341 25.62 14.36 8.94
N GLU A 342 25.73 15.22 7.92
CA GLU A 342 26.59 16.39 8.02
C GLU A 342 26.05 17.19 9.20
N THR A 343 26.90 17.38 10.21
CA THR A 343 26.63 18.37 11.23
C THR A 343 26.37 19.67 10.48
N VAL A 344 25.14 20.18 10.56
CA VAL A 344 24.84 21.55 10.15
C VAL A 344 25.89 22.38 10.88
N LYS A 345 26.85 22.95 10.13
CA LYS A 345 27.77 23.92 10.69
C LYS A 345 26.88 24.98 11.32
N LYS A 346 26.83 25.01 12.66
CA LYS A 346 26.34 26.17 13.39
C LYS A 346 27.33 27.27 13.01
N ASN A 347 26.99 28.04 11.98
CA ASN A 347 27.63 29.32 11.76
C ASN A 347 27.25 30.15 12.99
N ILE A 348 28.24 30.35 13.85
CA ILE A 348 28.22 31.27 14.98
C ILE A 348 28.05 32.69 14.45
#